data_AF-A0A373P1I7-F1
#
_entry.id   AF-A0A373P1I7-F1
#
_cell.length_a   1.000
_cell.length_b   1.000
_cell.length_c   1.000
_cell.angle_alpha   90.00
_cell.angle_beta   90.00
_cell.angle_gamma   90.00
#
_symmetry.space_group_name_H-M   'P 1'
#
loop_
_entity.id
_entity.type
_entity.pdbx_description
1 polymer ?
#
loop_
_entity_poly.entity_id
_entity_poly.type
_entity_poly.pdbx_seq_one_letter_code
_entity_poly.pdbx_strand_id
1 'polypeptide(L)'
;MEAEADTAFSWSAKESKTAVLVETEKLRVMVEKKDGAVQFLTPDNKPILSEKRDEPRMIDGGMTWTFFDWSGSEKLKAKGILSTEWLDLTARARYVSFGGKQARMPLLVSNRGYGIAAAASRTALLCNVRTFGTYLHTAGDGQIDYYFILGKDREEIVKQYKEL
;
A
#
# COMPACT_ATOMS: atom_id res chain seq x y z
N MET A 1 2.31 -24.96 16.92
CA MET A 1 0.97 -24.45 17.24
C MET A 1 0.66 -23.45 16.15
N GLU A 2 0.00 -23.90 15.09
CA GLU A 2 -0.45 -23.02 14.02
C GLU A 2 -1.47 -22.05 14.61
N ALA A 3 -1.25 -20.75 14.42
CA ALA A 3 -2.27 -19.76 14.72
C ALA A 3 -3.33 -19.89 13.63
N GLU A 4 -4.43 -20.55 13.97
CA GLU A 4 -5.62 -20.57 13.14
C GLU A 4 -6.20 -19.14 13.20
N ALA A 5 -6.09 -18.40 12.09
CA ALA A 5 -6.63 -17.06 11.98
C ALA A 5 -8.16 -17.14 11.94
N ASP A 6 -8.80 -17.22 13.11
CA ASP A 6 -10.24 -17.17 13.25
C ASP A 6 -10.73 -15.73 13.07
N THR A 7 -10.80 -15.31 11.80
CA THR A 7 -11.45 -14.04 11.41
C THR A 7 -12.26 -14.26 10.14
N ALA A 8 -13.30 -15.09 10.23
CA ALA A 8 -14.34 -15.09 9.22
C ALA A 8 -15.01 -13.71 9.19
N PHE A 9 -14.62 -12.84 8.25
CA PHE A 9 -15.30 -11.58 7.98
C PHE A 9 -16.10 -11.69 6.67
N SER A 10 -17.24 -11.01 6.62
CA SER A 10 -18.09 -11.02 5.43
C SER A 10 -17.43 -10.23 4.32
N TRP A 11 -17.25 -10.88 3.17
CA TRP A 11 -16.79 -10.25 1.94
C TRP A 11 -17.56 -10.78 0.74
N SER A 12 -17.58 -10.01 -0.34
CA SER A 12 -18.15 -10.43 -1.63
C SER A 12 -17.28 -9.96 -2.78
N ALA A 13 -17.35 -10.66 -3.91
CA ALA A 13 -16.77 -10.22 -5.17
C ALA A 13 -17.87 -10.14 -6.24
N LYS A 14 -17.83 -9.07 -7.04
CA LYS A 14 -18.75 -8.82 -8.14
C LYS A 14 -17.96 -8.44 -9.37
N GLU A 15 -18.42 -8.92 -10.52
CA GLU A 15 -17.83 -8.56 -11.81
C GLU A 15 -18.87 -7.80 -12.62
N SER A 16 -18.45 -6.69 -13.22
CA SER A 16 -19.22 -5.94 -14.20
C SER A 16 -18.55 -6.02 -15.57
N LYS A 17 -19.16 -5.40 -16.59
CA LYS A 17 -18.54 -5.27 -17.91
C LYS A 17 -17.19 -4.54 -17.86
N THR A 18 -17.01 -3.62 -16.90
CA THR A 18 -15.87 -2.69 -16.88
C THR A 18 -14.91 -2.90 -15.70
N ALA A 19 -15.30 -3.62 -14.66
CA ALA A 19 -14.49 -3.77 -13.46
C ALA A 19 -14.77 -5.09 -12.71
N VAL A 20 -13.82 -5.46 -11.84
CA VAL A 20 -14.00 -6.42 -10.75
C VAL A 20 -14.01 -5.63 -9.45
N LEU A 21 -14.95 -5.92 -8.56
CA LEU A 21 -15.13 -5.26 -7.28
C LEU A 21 -15.12 -6.29 -6.16
N VAL A 22 -14.20 -6.15 -5.21
CA VAL A 22 -14.19 -6.89 -3.95
C VAL A 22 -14.66 -5.94 -2.85
N GLU A 23 -15.61 -6.39 -2.03
CA GLU A 23 -16.24 -5.56 -1.01
C GLU A 23 -16.24 -6.25 0.34
N THR A 24 -15.92 -5.46 1.36
CA THR A 24 -16.15 -5.75 2.78
C THR A 24 -17.06 -4.67 3.35
N GLU A 25 -17.41 -4.75 4.64
CA GLU A 25 -18.17 -3.69 5.30
C GLU A 25 -17.45 -2.33 5.35
N LYS A 26 -16.10 -2.32 5.32
CA LYS A 26 -15.29 -1.11 5.55
C LYS A 26 -14.54 -0.62 4.31
N LEU A 27 -14.21 -1.53 3.40
CA LEU A 27 -13.33 -1.27 2.26
C LEU A 27 -13.88 -1.94 1.01
N ARG A 28 -13.79 -1.22 -0.09
CA ARG A 28 -13.99 -1.73 -1.44
C ARG A 28 -12.67 -1.67 -2.20
N VAL A 29 -12.37 -2.71 -2.94
CA VAL A 29 -11.23 -2.79 -3.86
C VAL A 29 -11.77 -3.01 -5.26
N MET A 30 -11.55 -2.06 -6.15
CA MET A 30 -12.00 -2.12 -7.54
C MET A 30 -10.79 -2.25 -8.45
N VAL A 31 -10.88 -3.17 -9.42
CA VAL A 31 -9.90 -3.31 -10.51
C VAL A 31 -10.61 -2.97 -11.81
N GLU A 32 -10.20 -1.89 -12.48
CA GLU A 32 -10.74 -1.56 -13.79
C GLU A 32 -10.15 -2.50 -14.86
N LYS A 33 -11.00 -3.09 -15.70
CA LYS A 33 -10.56 -4.04 -16.73
C LYS A 33 -9.82 -3.39 -17.88
N LYS A 34 -10.03 -2.07 -18.08
CA LYS A 34 -9.43 -1.33 -19.18
C LYS A 34 -7.92 -1.19 -19.02
N ASP A 35 -7.46 -0.91 -17.80
CA ASP A 35 -6.07 -0.60 -17.48
C ASP A 35 -5.47 -1.53 -16.41
N GLY A 36 -6.31 -2.31 -15.72
CA GLY A 36 -5.89 -3.16 -14.62
C GLY A 36 -5.55 -2.39 -13.35
N ALA A 37 -5.86 -1.09 -13.27
CA ALA A 37 -5.52 -0.25 -12.13
C ALA A 37 -6.42 -0.60 -10.92
N VAL A 38 -5.78 -0.76 -9.77
CA VAL A 38 -6.44 -1.01 -8.49
C VAL A 38 -6.85 0.30 -7.82
N GLN A 39 -8.06 0.36 -7.28
CA GLN A 39 -8.59 1.49 -6.52
C GLN A 39 -9.13 1.00 -5.17
N PHE A 40 -8.71 1.66 -4.10
CA PHE A 40 -9.22 1.48 -2.75
C PHE A 40 -10.27 2.54 -2.50
N LEU A 41 -11.50 2.10 -2.23
CA LEU A 41 -12.66 2.96 -2.09
C LEU A 41 -13.34 2.73 -0.73
N THR A 42 -13.98 3.76 -0.23
CA THR A 42 -14.94 3.65 0.87
C THR A 42 -16.20 2.89 0.43
N PRO A 43 -17.05 2.44 1.37
CA PRO A 43 -18.33 1.79 1.04
C PRO A 43 -19.32 2.68 0.25
N ASP A 44 -19.14 4.01 0.24
CA ASP A 44 -19.89 4.95 -0.59
C ASP A 44 -19.19 5.30 -1.92
N ASN A 45 -18.23 4.48 -2.36
CA ASN A 45 -17.46 4.62 -3.61
C ASN A 45 -16.58 5.88 -3.71
N LYS A 46 -16.19 6.48 -2.59
CA LYS A 46 -15.22 7.57 -2.60
C LYS A 46 -13.80 7.00 -2.64
N PRO A 47 -12.92 7.53 -3.50
CA PRO A 47 -11.54 7.05 -3.58
C PRO A 47 -10.74 7.41 -2.32
N ILE A 48 -10.07 6.42 -1.76
CA ILE A 48 -9.08 6.56 -0.68
C ILE A 48 -7.69 6.71 -1.32
N LEU A 49 -7.34 5.73 -2.18
CA LEU A 49 -6.11 5.67 -2.96
C LEU A 49 -6.35 4.90 -4.26
N SER A 50 -5.65 5.28 -5.33
CA SER A 50 -5.65 4.55 -6.59
C SER A 50 -4.23 4.31 -7.08
N GLU A 51 -4.01 3.24 -7.84
CA GLU A 51 -2.90 3.14 -8.78
C GLU A 51 -3.09 4.16 -9.91
N LYS A 52 -2.00 4.57 -10.55
CA LYS A 52 -2.03 5.33 -11.78
C LYS A 52 -2.67 4.51 -12.89
N ARG A 53 -3.50 5.14 -13.72
CA ARG A 53 -4.26 4.44 -14.78
C ARG A 53 -3.47 4.22 -16.05
N ASP A 54 -2.57 5.13 -16.37
CA ASP A 54 -1.73 5.09 -17.57
C ASP A 54 -0.61 4.05 -17.43
N GLU A 55 -0.02 3.95 -16.25
CA GLU A 55 1.02 2.97 -15.92
C GLU A 55 0.89 2.54 -14.45
N PRO A 56 0.02 1.55 -14.13
CA PRO A 56 -0.22 1.17 -12.74
C PRO A 56 0.99 0.48 -12.10
N ARG A 57 1.67 -0.39 -12.86
CA ARG A 57 2.69 -1.31 -12.36
C ARG A 57 3.75 -1.64 -13.41
N MET A 58 4.96 -1.96 -12.95
CA MET A 58 6.08 -2.43 -13.78
C MET A 58 6.86 -3.52 -13.04
N ILE A 59 7.32 -4.54 -13.76
CA ILE A 59 8.25 -5.56 -13.26
C ILE A 59 9.36 -5.68 -14.28
N ASP A 60 10.61 -5.45 -13.85
CA ASP A 60 11.79 -5.53 -14.70
C ASP A 60 13.01 -5.98 -13.89
N GLY A 61 13.82 -6.89 -14.44
CA GLY A 61 15.05 -7.35 -13.78
C GLY A 61 14.86 -7.91 -12.35
N GLY A 62 13.67 -8.46 -12.03
CA GLY A 62 13.32 -8.92 -10.68
C GLY A 62 12.96 -7.81 -9.68
N MET A 63 12.95 -6.56 -10.14
CA MET A 63 12.47 -5.39 -9.41
C MET A 63 11.00 -5.12 -9.75
N THR A 64 10.30 -4.48 -8.83
CA THR A 64 8.91 -4.08 -9.05
C THR A 64 8.69 -2.62 -8.75
N TRP A 65 7.69 -2.04 -9.42
CA TRP A 65 7.17 -0.70 -9.18
C TRP A 65 5.64 -0.76 -9.18
N THR A 66 5.04 -0.22 -8.13
CA THR A 66 3.62 0.10 -8.07
C THR A 66 3.48 1.61 -8.05
N PHE A 67 2.85 2.18 -9.06
CA PHE A 67 2.71 3.62 -9.21
C PHE A 67 1.38 4.06 -8.60
N PHE A 68 1.44 4.66 -7.42
CA PHE A 68 0.26 5.18 -6.73
C PHE A 68 0.00 6.64 -7.10
N ASP A 69 -1.26 7.01 -7.25
CA ASP A 69 -1.72 8.37 -7.53
C ASP A 69 -1.96 9.17 -6.23
N TRP A 70 -0.88 9.40 -5.47
CA TRP A 70 -0.94 10.22 -4.26
C TRP A 70 -1.18 11.69 -4.62
N SER A 71 -2.10 12.35 -3.91
CA SER A 71 -2.33 13.77 -4.16
C SER A 71 -1.17 14.61 -3.63
N GLY A 72 -0.87 15.74 -4.28
CA GLY A 72 0.18 16.65 -3.81
C GLY A 72 -0.06 17.27 -2.43
N SER A 73 -1.29 17.21 -1.93
CA SER A 73 -1.70 17.64 -0.60
C SER A 73 -1.65 16.53 0.46
N GLU A 74 -1.42 15.29 0.03
CA GLU A 74 -1.38 14.12 0.89
C GLU A 74 -0.06 14.06 1.67
N LYS A 75 -0.16 13.89 2.98
CA LYS A 75 0.98 13.81 3.88
C LYS A 75 1.28 12.35 4.16
N LEU A 76 2.39 11.88 3.61
CA LEU A 76 2.87 10.52 3.79
C LEU A 76 4.02 10.50 4.79
N LYS A 77 4.03 9.49 5.66
CA LYS A 77 5.15 9.21 6.57
C LYS A 77 5.53 7.75 6.49
N ALA A 78 6.82 7.45 6.47
CA ALA A 78 7.33 6.10 6.66
C ALA A 78 7.69 5.87 8.12
N LYS A 79 7.53 4.63 8.57
CA LYS A 79 8.05 4.24 9.87
C LYS A 79 9.58 4.23 9.87
N GLY A 80 10.17 4.94 10.83
CA GLY A 80 11.62 4.93 11.08
C GLY A 80 12.09 3.73 11.90
N ILE A 81 13.39 3.66 12.16
CA ILE A 81 14.05 2.55 12.87
C ILE A 81 13.61 2.50 14.33
N LEU A 82 13.61 3.66 15.00
CA LEU A 82 13.18 3.74 16.39
C LEU A 82 11.67 3.67 16.47
N SER A 83 11.11 3.06 17.51
CA SER A 83 9.64 2.92 17.67
C SER A 83 8.87 4.25 17.54
N THR A 84 9.46 5.36 17.99
CA THR A 84 8.89 6.71 17.94
C THR A 84 9.18 7.48 16.65
N GLU A 85 10.13 7.01 15.83
CA GLU A 85 10.58 7.74 14.65
C GLU A 85 9.63 7.58 13.47
N TRP A 86 9.41 8.72 12.78
CA TRP A 86 8.64 8.83 11.55
C TRP A 86 9.38 9.71 10.56
N LEU A 87 9.56 9.19 9.35
CA LEU A 87 10.21 9.88 8.25
C LEU A 87 9.16 10.53 7.38
N ASP A 88 9.25 11.85 7.20
CA ASP A 88 8.36 12.58 6.30
C ASP A 88 8.74 12.32 4.83
N LEU A 89 7.75 11.87 4.05
CA LEU A 89 7.87 11.51 2.64
C LEU A 89 7.31 12.60 1.72
N THR A 90 6.90 13.75 2.23
CA THR A 90 6.40 14.85 1.39
C THR A 90 7.50 15.30 0.43
N ALA A 91 7.26 15.16 -0.88
CA ALA A 91 8.21 15.51 -1.93
C ALA A 91 9.60 14.84 -1.78
N ARG A 92 9.65 13.60 -1.29
CA ARG A 92 10.91 12.89 -0.99
C ARG A 92 10.88 11.44 -1.46
N ALA A 93 12.06 10.90 -1.73
CA ALA A 93 12.29 9.47 -1.87
C ALA A 93 13.05 8.93 -0.64
N ARG A 94 12.61 7.82 -0.07
CA ARG A 94 13.22 7.18 1.11
C ARG A 94 13.10 5.67 1.03
N TYR A 95 14.16 5.00 1.48
CA TYR A 95 14.08 3.57 1.78
C TYR A 95 13.21 3.35 3.03
N VAL A 96 12.18 2.52 2.87
CA VAL A 96 11.29 2.09 3.95
C VAL A 96 11.64 0.68 4.46
N SER A 97 12.41 -0.08 3.66
CA SER A 97 13.10 -1.31 4.07
C SER A 97 14.45 -1.43 3.38
N PHE A 98 15.37 -2.17 4.00
CA PHE A 98 16.70 -2.49 3.46
C PHE A 98 16.92 -4.00 3.31
N GLY A 99 15.90 -4.83 3.55
CA GLY A 99 16.03 -6.28 3.53
C GLY A 99 16.77 -6.85 4.74
N GLY A 100 16.44 -8.08 5.13
CA GLY A 100 17.28 -8.91 6.01
C GLY A 100 17.54 -8.43 7.44
N LYS A 101 16.92 -7.35 7.92
CA LYS A 101 16.99 -6.92 9.34
C LYS A 101 15.58 -6.84 9.93
N GLN A 102 15.32 -7.63 10.98
CA GLN A 102 14.04 -7.68 11.73
C GLN A 102 13.54 -6.32 12.25
N ALA A 103 14.39 -5.30 12.32
CA ALA A 103 14.12 -4.06 13.03
C ALA A 103 13.42 -2.95 12.22
N ARG A 104 12.95 -3.20 11.00
CA ARG A 104 12.22 -2.19 10.21
C ARG A 104 10.86 -2.69 9.79
N MET A 105 9.84 -1.96 10.21
CA MET A 105 8.46 -2.12 9.76
C MET A 105 8.34 -1.37 8.42
N PRO A 106 8.30 -2.06 7.24
CA PRO A 106 8.17 -1.48 5.89
C PRO A 106 6.80 -0.82 5.65
N LEU A 107 6.40 0.07 6.54
CA LEU A 107 5.08 0.69 6.60
C LEU A 107 5.17 2.17 6.26
N LEU A 108 4.36 2.59 5.28
CA LEU A 108 3.96 3.99 5.13
C LEU A 108 2.57 4.20 5.71
N VAL A 109 2.31 5.41 6.16
CA VAL A 109 0.99 5.87 6.60
C VAL A 109 0.65 7.19 5.91
N SER A 110 -0.60 7.33 5.52
CA SER A 110 -1.19 8.56 5.00
C SER A 110 -2.02 9.26 6.07
N ASN A 111 -2.03 10.60 6.04
CA ASN A 111 -2.98 11.39 6.82
C ASN A 111 -4.45 11.20 6.40
N ARG A 112 -4.72 10.41 5.36
CA ARG A 112 -6.07 10.00 4.94
C ARG A 112 -6.58 8.74 5.63
N GLY A 113 -5.84 8.18 6.59
CA GLY A 113 -6.29 7.03 7.37
C GLY A 113 -6.09 5.68 6.67
N TYR A 114 -4.94 5.52 6.00
CA TYR A 114 -4.53 4.21 5.50
C TYR A 114 -3.01 4.06 5.58
N GLY A 115 -2.54 2.82 5.54
CA GLY A 115 -1.14 2.48 5.38
C GLY A 115 -0.92 1.47 4.25
N ILE A 116 0.29 1.46 3.74
CA ILE A 116 0.77 0.42 2.82
C ILE A 116 1.99 -0.21 3.46
N ALA A 117 1.96 -1.53 3.62
CA ALA A 117 3.09 -2.30 4.08
C ALA A 117 3.65 -3.13 2.93
N ALA A 118 4.92 -2.87 2.56
CA ALA A 118 5.57 -3.65 1.52
C ALA A 118 5.97 -5.03 2.07
N ALA A 119 5.53 -6.10 1.44
CA ALA A 119 5.93 -7.48 1.75
C ALA A 119 7.23 -7.83 1.01
N ALA A 120 8.24 -6.95 1.14
CA ALA A 120 9.49 -7.07 0.40
C ALA A 120 10.50 -7.94 1.15
N SER A 121 11.11 -8.91 0.46
CA SER A 121 12.19 -9.72 1.06
C SER A 121 13.50 -8.93 1.18
N ARG A 122 13.67 -7.88 0.36
CA ARG A 122 14.85 -7.01 0.36
C ARG A 122 14.49 -5.53 0.58
N THR A 123 15.10 -4.66 -0.20
CA THR A 123 14.92 -3.22 -0.14
C THR A 123 13.55 -2.83 -0.66
N ALA A 124 12.88 -1.96 0.07
CA ALA A 124 11.70 -1.24 -0.40
C ALA A 124 11.99 0.26 -0.36
N LEU A 125 11.78 0.93 -1.48
CA LEU A 125 11.92 2.38 -1.62
C LEU A 125 10.58 2.98 -1.97
N LEU A 126 10.23 4.07 -1.29
CA LEU A 126 9.13 4.91 -1.69
C LEU A 126 9.65 6.19 -2.32
N CYS A 127 9.15 6.54 -3.50
CA CYS A 127 9.36 7.83 -4.14
C CYS A 127 8.05 8.61 -4.15
N ASN A 128 8.03 9.78 -3.51
CA ASN A 128 6.92 10.73 -3.59
C ASN A 128 7.39 12.06 -4.19
N VAL A 129 8.33 12.01 -5.14
CA VAL A 129 8.82 13.19 -5.88
C VAL A 129 8.11 13.24 -7.23
N ARG A 130 7.20 14.20 -7.41
CA ARG A 130 6.35 14.28 -8.61
C ARG A 130 7.11 14.24 -9.93
N THR A 131 8.26 14.92 -10.01
CA THR A 131 9.09 14.97 -11.23
C THR A 131 9.61 13.60 -11.66
N PHE A 132 9.78 12.65 -10.73
CA PHE A 132 10.24 11.29 -11.02
C PHE A 132 9.10 10.26 -11.04
N GLY A 133 7.85 10.73 -10.87
CA GLY A 133 6.73 9.85 -10.57
C GLY A 133 6.69 9.39 -9.11
N THR A 134 5.49 9.01 -8.69
CA THR A 134 5.18 8.50 -7.35
C THR A 134 5.08 6.99 -7.41
N TYR A 135 5.86 6.27 -6.61
CA TYR A 135 5.88 4.81 -6.63
C TYR A 135 6.37 4.17 -5.33
N LEU A 136 5.92 2.93 -5.11
CA LEU A 136 6.56 1.95 -4.23
C LEU A 136 7.40 1.01 -5.11
N HIS A 137 8.69 0.92 -4.79
CA HIS A 137 9.63 0.02 -5.44
C HIS A 137 10.05 -1.10 -4.48
N THR A 138 10.09 -2.35 -4.94
CA THR A 138 10.70 -3.46 -4.21
C THR A 138 11.77 -4.15 -5.06
N ALA A 139 12.87 -4.53 -4.43
CA ALA A 139 13.99 -5.17 -5.10
C ALA A 139 13.98 -6.67 -4.88
N GLY A 140 13.98 -7.44 -5.97
CA GLY A 140 14.37 -8.84 -5.95
C GLY A 140 13.32 -9.83 -5.47
N ASP A 141 12.05 -9.43 -5.51
CA ASP A 141 10.89 -10.28 -5.24
C ASP A 141 10.26 -10.82 -6.53
N GLY A 142 10.46 -10.16 -7.68
CA GLY A 142 9.85 -10.55 -8.98
C GLY A 142 8.30 -10.51 -9.01
N GLN A 143 7.68 -10.20 -7.87
CA GLN A 143 6.25 -10.11 -7.66
C GLN A 143 5.95 -8.85 -6.83
N ILE A 144 4.88 -8.16 -7.20
CA ILE A 144 4.36 -7.04 -6.41
C ILE A 144 3.56 -7.64 -5.25
N ASP A 145 3.99 -7.35 -4.03
CA ASP A 145 3.33 -7.82 -2.82
C ASP A 145 3.31 -6.72 -1.75
N TYR A 146 2.11 -6.36 -1.30
CA TYR A 146 1.89 -5.36 -0.28
C TYR A 146 0.52 -5.54 0.39
N TYR A 147 0.44 -5.09 1.65
CA TYR A 147 -0.82 -4.98 2.38
C TYR A 147 -1.32 -3.55 2.35
N PHE A 148 -2.61 -3.36 2.05
CA PHE A 148 -3.31 -2.10 2.26
C PHE A 148 -4.07 -2.17 3.59
N ILE A 149 -3.82 -1.22 4.49
CA ILE A 149 -4.35 -1.24 5.86
C ILE A 149 -5.20 0.02 6.04
N LEU A 150 -6.51 -0.16 6.30
CA LEU A 150 -7.41 0.95 6.59
C LEU A 150 -7.45 1.20 8.11
N GLY A 151 -7.26 2.45 8.56
CA GLY A 151 -7.33 2.78 9.98
C GLY A 151 -7.62 4.26 10.23
N LYS A 152 -8.27 4.59 11.35
CA LYS A 152 -8.68 5.96 11.67
C LYS A 152 -7.49 6.89 11.91
N ASP A 153 -6.39 6.33 12.39
CA ASP A 153 -5.17 7.03 12.74
C ASP A 153 -3.95 6.10 12.57
N ARG A 154 -2.79 6.69 12.75
CA ARG A 154 -1.50 6.01 12.58
C ARG A 154 -1.30 4.91 13.61
N GLU A 155 -1.74 5.12 14.84
CA GLU A 155 -1.60 4.18 15.94
C GLU A 155 -2.39 2.90 15.67
N GLU A 156 -3.62 3.03 15.15
CA GLU A 156 -4.44 1.90 14.72
C GLU A 156 -3.80 1.15 13.53
N ILE A 157 -3.29 1.86 12.53
CA ILE A 157 -2.61 1.24 11.39
C ILE A 157 -1.37 0.45 11.84
N VAL A 158 -0.57 1.01 12.75
CA VAL A 158 0.60 0.32 13.32
C VAL A 158 0.19 -0.89 14.15
N LYS A 159 -0.93 -0.83 14.87
CA LYS A 159 -1.45 -1.97 15.61
C LYS A 159 -1.85 -3.10 14.65
N GLN A 160 -2.67 -2.81 13.65
CA GLN A 160 -3.08 -3.79 12.64
C GLN A 160 -1.89 -4.40 11.90
N TYR A 161 -0.89 -3.59 11.54
CA TYR A 161 0.32 -4.10 10.91
C TYR A 161 1.05 -5.16 11.75
N LYS A 162 1.08 -5.00 13.07
CA LYS A 162 1.75 -5.95 13.98
C LYS A 162 0.99 -7.28 14.13
N GLU A 163 -0.25 -7.33 13.65
CA GLU A 163 -1.10 -8.52 13.66
C GLU A 163 -1.05 -9.29 12.33
N LEU A 164 -0.35 -8.77 11.30
CA LEU A 164 -0.05 -9.44 10.04
C LEU A 164 1.07 -10.48 10.20
#